data_AF-X1IWY4-F1
#
_entry.id   AF-X1IWY4-F1
#
_cell.length_a   1.000
_cell.length_b   1.000
_cell.length_c   1.000
_cell.angle_alpha   90.00
_cell.angle_beta   90.00
_cell.angle_gamma   90.00
#
_symmetry.space_group_name_H-M   'P 1'
#
loop_
_entity.id
_entity.type
_entity.pdbx_description
1 polymer ?
#
loop_
_entity_poly.entity_id
_entity_poly.type
_entity_poly.pdbx_seq_one_letter_code
_entity_poly.pdbx_strand_id
1 'polypeptide(L)'
;RELEDLNMKKCQFKVSINNYEDDNGIKIEEKKYKIGPKGIDDIEFMISPNVGERLRPLARIVSGGEVSRIMLALKSILSEVDQVPTLIFDEIDSGVGARLGEVIAQKLKALSKKRQVICVTHLPQIACRAGRHFYIEKYIFNNQTGIKLIEMEGEERVKEIARMLDGSQMSEITIRHAQKMLNR
;
A
#
# COMPACT_ATOMS: atom_id res chain seq x y z
N ARG A 1 0.67 -3.08 -16.44
CA ARG A 1 2.01 -3.24 -15.83
C ARG A 1 2.01 -3.13 -14.29
N GLU A 2 1.87 -1.95 -13.68
CA GLU A 2 2.04 -1.82 -12.21
C GLU A 2 1.08 -2.69 -11.38
N LEU A 3 -0.19 -2.74 -11.76
CA LEU A 3 -1.18 -3.63 -11.11
C LEU A 3 -0.87 -5.12 -11.37
N GLU A 4 -0.34 -5.48 -12.54
CA GLU A 4 0.04 -6.86 -12.84
C GLU A 4 1.20 -7.34 -11.97
N ASP A 5 2.21 -6.50 -11.75
CA ASP A 5 3.33 -6.77 -10.84
C ASP A 5 2.82 -7.05 -9.41
N LEU A 6 1.73 -6.39 -9.01
CA LEU A 6 1.11 -6.51 -7.69
C LEU A 6 0.07 -7.65 -7.60
N ASN A 7 0.17 -8.63 -8.50
CA ASN A 7 -0.72 -9.79 -8.59
C ASN A 7 -2.19 -9.44 -8.88
N MET A 8 -2.45 -8.29 -9.50
CA MET A 8 -3.78 -7.83 -9.88
C MET A 8 -3.97 -7.89 -11.41
N LYS A 9 -3.48 -8.95 -12.05
CA LYS A 9 -3.49 -9.11 -13.52
C LYS A 9 -4.88 -9.08 -14.15
N LYS A 10 -5.87 -9.55 -13.41
CA LYS A 10 -7.27 -9.63 -13.86
C LYS A 10 -8.10 -8.43 -13.41
N CYS A 11 -7.47 -7.47 -12.73
CA CYS A 11 -8.13 -6.26 -12.28
C CYS A 11 -8.49 -5.39 -13.47
N GLN A 12 -9.73 -4.92 -13.51
CA GLN A 12 -10.16 -3.90 -14.46
C GLN A 12 -10.10 -2.54 -13.79
N PHE A 13 -9.55 -1.55 -14.49
CA PHE A 13 -9.53 -0.16 -14.05
C PHE A 13 -10.15 0.70 -15.16
N LYS A 14 -11.10 1.56 -14.81
CA LYS A 14 -11.81 2.42 -15.75
C LYS A 14 -11.96 3.81 -15.14
N VAL A 15 -11.81 4.85 -15.97
CA VAL A 15 -12.22 6.21 -15.59
C VAL A 15 -13.67 6.39 -16.04
N SER A 16 -14.57 6.64 -15.09
CA SER A 16 -15.94 7.05 -15.39
C SER A 16 -15.97 8.56 -15.50
N ILE A 17 -16.63 9.07 -16.55
CA ILE A 17 -16.86 10.49 -16.75
C ILE A 17 -18.37 10.62 -16.94
N ASN A 18 -19.03 11.25 -15.97
CA ASN A 18 -20.47 11.44 -15.96
C ASN A 18 -20.78 12.93 -15.99
N ASN A 19 -21.97 13.27 -16.44
CA ASN A 19 -22.56 14.59 -16.25
C ASN A 19 -23.95 14.40 -15.64
N TYR A 20 -24.44 15.42 -14.95
CA TYR A 20 -25.73 15.39 -14.27
C TYR A 20 -26.60 16.51 -14.79
N GLU A 21 -27.81 16.19 -15.22
CA GLU A 21 -28.78 17.20 -15.64
C GLU A 21 -29.27 18.00 -14.41
N ASP A 22 -29.44 19.31 -14.58
CA ASP A 22 -29.92 20.23 -13.54
C ASP A 22 -30.66 21.39 -14.22
N ASP A 23 -31.91 21.63 -13.82
CA ASP A 23 -32.75 22.70 -14.38
C ASP A 23 -32.17 24.10 -14.17
N ASN A 24 -31.35 24.27 -13.13
CA ASN A 24 -30.60 25.51 -12.82
C ASN A 24 -29.18 25.50 -13.39
N GLY A 25 -28.82 24.45 -14.13
CA GLY A 25 -27.51 24.24 -14.72
C GLY A 25 -27.22 25.09 -15.96
N ILE A 26 -26.01 24.91 -16.50
CA ILE A 26 -25.60 25.54 -17.75
C ILE A 26 -26.22 24.80 -18.95
N LYS A 27 -26.75 25.54 -19.92
CA LYS A 27 -27.32 24.97 -21.14
C LYS A 27 -26.21 24.59 -22.13
N ILE A 28 -26.17 23.32 -22.53
CA ILE A 28 -25.29 22.80 -23.56
C ILE A 28 -26.17 22.02 -24.53
N GLU A 29 -26.19 22.44 -25.80
CA GLU A 29 -27.13 21.97 -26.81
C GLU A 29 -28.59 22.08 -26.33
N GLU A 30 -29.31 20.96 -26.24
CA GLU A 30 -30.71 20.89 -25.82
C GLU A 30 -30.90 20.60 -24.33
N LYS A 31 -29.83 20.37 -23.57
CA LYS A 31 -29.88 19.94 -22.17
C LYS A 31 -29.25 20.97 -21.23
N LYS A 32 -29.65 20.93 -19.96
CA LYS A 32 -29.03 21.73 -18.90
C LYS A 32 -28.28 20.81 -17.94
N TYR A 33 -27.03 21.13 -17.68
CA TYR A 33 -26.14 20.32 -16.85
C TYR A 33 -25.71 21.07 -15.59
N LYS A 34 -25.64 20.35 -14.48
CA LYS A 34 -25.03 20.82 -13.26
C LYS A 34 -23.60 21.27 -13.53
N ILE A 35 -23.25 22.47 -13.08
CA ILE A 35 -21.91 23.04 -13.19
C ILE A 35 -21.36 23.32 -11.80
N GLY A 36 -20.13 22.88 -11.54
CA GLY A 36 -19.39 23.17 -10.32
C GLY A 36 -18.06 23.88 -10.60
N PRO A 37 -17.28 24.21 -9.55
CA PRO A 37 -15.97 24.82 -9.70
C PRO A 37 -14.95 23.99 -10.51
N LYS A 38 -15.25 22.71 -10.75
CA LYS A 38 -14.42 21.77 -11.53
C LYS A 38 -14.97 21.51 -12.93
N GLY A 39 -16.03 22.19 -13.35
CA GLY A 39 -16.72 21.96 -14.62
C GLY A 39 -18.01 21.16 -14.47
N ILE A 40 -18.46 20.58 -15.59
CA ILE A 40 -19.71 19.80 -15.70
C ILE A 40 -19.48 18.30 -15.53
N ASP A 41 -18.24 17.85 -15.74
CA ASP A 41 -17.86 16.45 -15.67
C ASP A 41 -17.58 16.05 -14.23
N ASP A 42 -18.18 14.95 -13.80
CA ASP A 42 -17.85 14.23 -12.60
C ASP A 42 -17.02 12.99 -12.95
N ILE A 43 -15.78 12.97 -12.46
CA ILE A 43 -14.77 11.99 -12.83
C ILE A 43 -14.51 11.06 -11.64
N GLU A 44 -14.70 9.76 -11.85
CA GLU A 44 -14.50 8.74 -10.82
C GLU A 44 -13.62 7.59 -11.32
N PHE A 45 -12.65 7.18 -10.50
CA PHE A 45 -11.88 5.96 -10.76
C PHE A 45 -12.66 4.74 -10.32
N MET A 46 -12.94 3.88 -11.29
CA MET A 46 -13.71 2.65 -11.15
C MET A 46 -12.79 1.45 -11.27
N ILE A 47 -13.07 0.42 -10.48
CA ILE A 47 -12.23 -0.77 -10.40
C ILE A 47 -13.03 -2.03 -10.10
N SER A 48 -12.56 -3.14 -10.65
CA SER A 48 -13.06 -4.49 -10.38
C SER A 48 -11.84 -5.39 -10.13
N PRO A 49 -11.54 -5.75 -8.86
CA PRO A 49 -10.35 -6.52 -8.52
C PRO A 49 -10.37 -7.94 -9.11
N ASN A 50 -11.55 -8.54 -9.19
CA ASN A 50 -11.74 -9.95 -9.56
C ASN A 50 -12.63 -10.13 -10.79
N VAL A 51 -12.39 -11.21 -11.53
CA VAL A 51 -13.24 -11.58 -12.67
C VAL A 51 -14.64 -11.92 -12.18
N GLY A 52 -15.65 -11.35 -12.82
CA GLY A 52 -17.06 -11.54 -12.45
C GLY A 52 -17.59 -10.53 -11.44
N GLU A 53 -16.72 -9.72 -10.82
CA GLU A 53 -17.16 -8.59 -10.01
C GLU A 53 -17.51 -7.36 -10.87
N ARG A 54 -18.51 -6.60 -10.42
CA ARG A 54 -18.88 -5.34 -11.06
C ARG A 54 -17.84 -4.26 -10.75
N LEU A 55 -17.57 -3.40 -11.73
CA LEU A 55 -16.84 -2.15 -11.51
C LEU A 55 -17.54 -1.33 -10.42
N ARG A 56 -16.78 -0.89 -9.43
CA ARG A 56 -17.23 -0.01 -8.35
C ARG A 56 -16.24 1.15 -8.17
N PRO A 57 -16.65 2.25 -7.53
CA PRO A 57 -15.71 3.29 -7.15
C PRO A 57 -14.53 2.73 -6.36
N LEU A 58 -13.32 3.21 -6.66
CA LEU A 58 -12.10 2.86 -5.91
C LEU A 58 -12.27 3.13 -4.41
N ALA A 59 -13.01 4.18 -4.04
CA ALA A 59 -13.31 4.52 -2.66
C ALA A 59 -14.25 3.52 -1.95
N ARG A 60 -14.91 2.63 -2.70
CA ARG A 60 -15.86 1.63 -2.18
C ARG A 60 -15.33 0.18 -2.22
N ILE A 61 -14.03 -0.01 -2.45
CA ILE A 61 -13.40 -1.33 -2.30
C ILE A 61 -13.41 -1.75 -0.83
N VAL A 62 -13.65 -3.03 -0.58
CA VAL A 62 -13.83 -3.60 0.76
C VAL A 62 -12.52 -4.09 1.39
N SER A 63 -11.52 -4.51 0.60
CA SER A 63 -10.23 -5.01 1.12
C SER A 63 -9.18 -3.89 1.26
N GLY A 64 -8.75 -3.60 2.49
CA GLY A 64 -7.71 -2.61 2.79
C GLY A 64 -6.39 -2.88 2.06
N GLY A 65 -5.95 -4.14 2.04
CA GLY A 65 -4.72 -4.53 1.35
C GLY A 65 -4.77 -4.38 -0.18
N GLU A 66 -5.94 -4.59 -0.81
CA GLU A 66 -6.10 -4.33 -2.25
C GLU A 66 -5.98 -2.84 -2.54
N VAL A 67 -6.68 -1.99 -1.77
CA VAL A 67 -6.59 -0.53 -1.90
C VAL A 67 -5.15 -0.06 -1.72
N SER A 68 -4.46 -0.52 -0.69
CA SER A 68 -3.06 -0.16 -0.43
C SER A 68 -2.14 -0.54 -1.59
N ARG A 69 -2.33 -1.72 -2.21
CA ARG A 69 -1.57 -2.11 -3.41
C ARG A 69 -1.91 -1.27 -4.64
N ILE A 70 -3.18 -0.95 -4.87
CA ILE A 70 -3.57 -0.05 -5.97
C ILE A 70 -2.95 1.33 -5.77
N MET A 71 -2.99 1.86 -4.55
CA MET A 71 -2.37 3.13 -4.21
C MET A 71 -0.85 3.09 -4.40
N LEU A 72 -0.19 1.97 -4.04
CA LEU A 72 1.23 1.79 -4.33
C LEU A 72 1.52 1.84 -5.83
N ALA A 73 0.71 1.18 -6.67
CA ALA A 73 0.83 1.26 -8.14
C ALA A 73 0.67 2.70 -8.63
N LEU A 74 -0.40 3.38 -8.21
CA LEU A 74 -0.67 4.77 -8.61
C LEU A 74 0.46 5.72 -8.17
N LYS A 75 0.91 5.63 -6.92
CA LYS A 75 2.01 6.43 -6.38
C LYS A 75 3.34 6.12 -7.07
N SER A 76 3.56 4.88 -7.50
CA SER A 76 4.75 4.51 -8.29
C SER A 76 4.74 5.18 -9.66
N ILE A 77 3.60 5.17 -10.37
CA ILE A 77 3.43 5.84 -11.67
C ILE A 77 3.58 7.35 -11.53
N LEU A 78 2.92 7.93 -10.54
CA LEU A 78 2.88 9.38 -10.34
C LEU A 78 4.08 9.90 -9.54
N SER A 79 5.08 9.06 -9.26
CA SER A 79 6.16 9.39 -8.33
C SER A 79 6.95 10.65 -8.69
N GLU A 80 6.98 11.03 -9.97
CA GLU A 80 7.65 12.22 -10.49
C GLU A 80 6.85 13.51 -10.38
N VAL A 81 5.52 13.43 -10.41
CA VAL A 81 4.62 14.60 -10.43
C VAL A 81 3.90 14.84 -9.12
N ASP A 82 3.76 13.79 -8.31
CA ASP A 82 3.06 13.87 -7.04
C ASP A 82 3.97 14.48 -5.97
N GLN A 83 3.47 15.52 -5.31
CA GLN A 83 4.22 16.37 -4.39
C GLN A 83 4.06 15.96 -2.92
N VAL A 84 3.30 14.89 -2.63
CA VAL A 84 3.10 14.44 -1.25
C VAL A 84 4.42 13.87 -0.69
N PRO A 85 5.00 14.48 0.38
CA PRO A 85 6.35 14.15 0.85
C PRO A 85 6.41 12.86 1.68
N THR A 86 5.32 12.50 2.36
CA THR A 86 5.24 11.34 3.25
C THR A 86 4.06 10.45 2.87
N LEU A 87 4.33 9.15 2.72
CA LEU A 87 3.34 8.12 2.39
C LEU A 87 3.28 7.10 3.52
N ILE A 88 2.06 6.73 3.91
CA ILE A 88 1.80 5.70 4.93
C ILE A 88 1.06 4.56 4.24
N PHE A 89 1.62 3.36 4.32
CA PHE A 89 1.00 2.14 3.83
C PHE A 89 0.71 1.21 5.02
N ASP A 90 -0.55 0.83 5.14
CA ASP A 90 -1.00 -0.16 6.12
C ASP A 90 -1.63 -1.35 5.40
N GLU A 91 -1.50 -2.53 5.98
CA GLU A 91 -2.02 -3.82 5.47
C GLU A 91 -1.66 -4.15 4.01
N ILE A 92 -0.60 -3.55 3.45
CA ILE A 92 -0.24 -3.76 2.05
C ILE A 92 0.15 -5.23 1.76
N ASP A 93 0.55 -5.94 2.81
CA ASP A 93 0.90 -7.36 2.83
C ASP A 93 -0.26 -8.30 3.16
N SER A 94 -1.49 -7.80 3.29
CA SER A 94 -2.66 -8.66 3.52
C SER A 94 -2.91 -9.60 2.33
N GLY A 95 -2.93 -10.90 2.60
CA GLY A 95 -3.08 -11.96 1.59
C GLY A 95 -1.88 -12.12 0.66
N VAL A 96 -0.69 -11.65 1.07
CA VAL A 96 0.52 -11.62 0.23
C VAL A 96 1.49 -12.75 0.60
N GLY A 97 1.89 -13.54 -0.39
CA GLY A 97 2.98 -14.51 -0.24
C GLY A 97 4.37 -13.90 -0.47
N ALA A 98 5.43 -14.64 -0.09
CA ALA A 98 6.82 -14.17 -0.11
C ALA A 98 7.26 -13.51 -1.43
N ARG A 99 6.91 -14.09 -2.59
CA ARG A 99 7.29 -13.56 -3.91
C ARG A 99 6.68 -12.18 -4.17
N LEU A 100 5.40 -11.99 -3.87
CA LEU A 100 4.74 -10.71 -4.05
C LEU A 100 5.20 -9.70 -2.99
N GLY A 101 5.51 -10.16 -1.77
CA GLY A 101 6.14 -9.34 -0.73
C GLY A 101 7.45 -8.69 -1.22
N GLU A 102 8.29 -9.42 -1.94
CA GLU A 102 9.52 -8.86 -2.53
C GLU A 102 9.24 -7.76 -3.56
N VAL A 103 8.23 -7.95 -4.42
CA VAL A 103 7.83 -6.94 -5.43
C VAL A 103 7.32 -5.67 -4.75
N ILE A 104 6.47 -5.82 -3.72
CA ILE A 104 5.97 -4.71 -2.91
C ILE A 104 7.15 -3.97 -2.25
N ALA A 105 8.07 -4.72 -1.63
CA ALA A 105 9.25 -4.15 -0.97
C ALA A 105 10.13 -3.34 -1.94
N GLN A 106 10.32 -3.83 -3.16
CA GLN A 106 11.07 -3.12 -4.21
C GLN A 106 10.39 -1.82 -4.62
N LYS A 107 9.06 -1.82 -4.82
CA LYS A 107 8.31 -0.61 -5.17
C LYS A 107 8.31 0.40 -4.01
N LEU A 108 8.13 -0.04 -2.77
CA LEU A 108 8.24 0.81 -1.58
C LEU A 108 9.64 1.43 -1.46
N LYS A 109 10.71 0.65 -1.69
CA LYS A 109 12.09 1.14 -1.70
C LYS A 109 12.35 2.14 -2.81
N ALA A 110 11.77 1.95 -3.99
CA ALA A 110 11.88 2.89 -5.10
C ALA A 110 11.23 4.23 -4.74
N LEU A 111 10.02 4.20 -4.16
CA LEU A 111 9.34 5.40 -3.66
C LEU A 111 10.13 6.10 -2.55
N SER A 112 10.75 5.33 -1.65
CA SER A 112 11.50 5.88 -0.52
C SER A 112 12.76 6.67 -0.93
N LYS A 113 13.18 6.62 -2.21
CA LYS A 113 14.30 7.42 -2.71
C LYS A 113 13.98 8.90 -2.82
N LYS A 114 12.70 9.24 -3.02
CA LYS A 114 12.24 10.62 -3.20
C LYS A 114 11.34 11.10 -2.05
N ARG A 115 10.90 10.19 -1.18
CA ARG A 115 9.85 10.44 -0.19
C ARG A 115 10.08 9.65 1.09
N GLN A 116 9.46 10.10 2.17
CA GLN A 116 9.36 9.27 3.37
C GLN A 116 8.24 8.25 3.18
N VAL A 117 8.56 6.97 3.40
CA VAL A 117 7.58 5.88 3.34
C VAL A 117 7.56 5.18 4.69
N ILE A 118 6.37 5.14 5.31
CA ILE A 118 6.09 4.40 6.54
C ILE A 118 5.23 3.21 6.15
N CYS A 119 5.67 2.01 6.49
CA CYS A 119 4.94 0.77 6.21
C CYS A 119 4.82 -0.03 7.50
N VAL A 120 3.60 -0.42 7.85
CA VAL A 120 3.34 -1.43 8.87
C VAL A 120 3.27 -2.78 8.15
N THR A 121 4.03 -3.78 8.62
CA THR A 121 4.13 -5.07 7.94
C THR A 121 4.47 -6.19 8.90
N HIS A 122 4.01 -7.40 8.58
CA HIS A 122 4.42 -8.65 9.22
C HIS A 122 5.33 -9.49 8.31
N LEU A 123 5.60 -9.04 7.07
CA LEU A 123 6.41 -9.78 6.12
C LEU A 123 7.89 -9.41 6.21
N PRO A 124 8.80 -10.38 6.45
CA PRO A 124 10.24 -10.11 6.52
C PRO A 124 10.78 -9.57 5.19
N GLN A 125 10.18 -9.90 4.05
CA GLN A 125 10.59 -9.39 2.73
C GLN A 125 10.47 -7.87 2.63
N ILE A 126 9.43 -7.29 3.24
CA ILE A 126 9.22 -5.83 3.27
C ILE A 126 10.14 -5.20 4.31
N ALA A 127 10.18 -5.76 5.53
CA ALA A 127 11.00 -5.23 6.63
C ALA A 127 12.51 -5.20 6.30
N CYS A 128 13.03 -6.19 5.56
CA CYS A 128 14.43 -6.21 5.14
C CYS A 128 14.82 -5.01 4.27
N ARG A 129 13.90 -4.47 3.46
CA ARG A 129 14.19 -3.34 2.55
C ARG A 129 14.09 -1.97 3.22
N ALA A 130 13.57 -1.90 4.45
CA ALA A 130 13.40 -0.65 5.17
C ALA A 130 14.75 0.04 5.46
N GLY A 131 14.79 1.36 5.35
CA GLY A 131 15.97 2.14 5.77
C GLY A 131 16.16 2.10 7.28
N ARG A 132 15.06 2.23 8.03
CA ARG A 132 14.98 2.10 9.49
C ARG A 132 13.91 1.07 9.82
N HIS A 133 14.16 0.19 10.77
CA HIS A 133 13.24 -0.88 11.16
C HIS A 133 12.83 -0.66 12.61
N PHE A 134 11.53 -0.59 12.89
CA PHE A 134 11.00 -0.42 14.24
C PHE A 134 10.16 -1.62 14.62
N TYR A 135 10.42 -2.18 15.80
CA TYR A 135 9.58 -3.17 16.44
C TYR A 135 8.55 -2.48 17.34
N ILE A 136 7.29 -2.93 17.27
CA ILE A 136 6.19 -2.42 18.08
C ILE A 136 5.93 -3.40 19.22
N GLU A 137 6.13 -2.94 20.45
CA GLU A 137 5.90 -3.72 21.67
C GLU A 137 4.72 -3.13 22.46
N LYS A 138 3.82 -3.98 22.95
CA LYS A 138 2.81 -3.60 23.94
C LYS A 138 3.33 -3.91 25.33
N TYR A 139 3.20 -2.97 26.25
CA TYR A 139 3.53 -3.17 27.67
C TYR A 139 2.35 -2.76 28.54
N ILE A 140 2.31 -3.26 29.78
CA ILE A 140 1.29 -2.89 30.77
C ILE A 140 1.98 -2.10 31.88
N PHE A 141 1.49 -0.90 32.16
CA PHE A 141 1.94 -0.07 33.28
C PHE A 141 0.73 0.49 33.99
N ASN A 142 0.64 0.34 35.32
CA ASN A 142 -0.51 0.76 36.13
C ASN A 142 -1.87 0.30 35.57
N ASN A 143 -1.94 -0.96 35.11
CA ASN A 143 -3.14 -1.55 34.50
C ASN A 143 -3.61 -0.84 33.21
N GLN A 144 -2.73 -0.09 32.54
CA GLN A 144 -2.96 0.52 31.25
C GLN A 144 -2.00 -0.05 30.21
N THR A 145 -2.49 -0.29 29.00
CA THR A 145 -1.68 -0.76 27.87
C THR A 145 -0.97 0.43 27.22
N GLY A 146 0.35 0.43 27.30
CA GLY A 146 1.22 1.32 26.53
C GLY A 146 1.75 0.65 25.27
N ILE A 147 2.17 1.46 24.30
CA ILE A 147 2.88 1.02 23.10
C ILE A 147 4.27 1.64 23.12
N LYS A 148 5.28 0.84 22.82
CA LYS A 148 6.68 1.25 22.67
C LYS A 148 7.16 0.93 21.26
N LEU A 149 7.90 1.86 20.67
CA LEU A 149 8.64 1.65 19.43
C LEU A 149 10.11 1.47 19.76
N ILE A 150 10.72 0.41 19.26
CA ILE A 150 12.14 0.11 19.46
C ILE A 150 12.80 0.05 18.09
N GLU A 151 13.81 0.88 17.86
CA GLU A 151 14.59 0.80 16.61
C GLU A 151 15.46 -0.46 16.63
N MET A 152 15.39 -1.25 15.56
CA MET A 152 16.12 -2.50 15.39
C MET A 152 17.33 -2.24 14.49
N GLU A 153 18.53 -2.43 15.05
CA GLU A 153 19.80 -2.27 14.34
C GLU A 153 20.71 -3.49 14.56
N GLY A 154 21.71 -3.66 13.70
CA GLY A 154 22.73 -4.71 13.83
C GLY A 154 22.14 -6.11 14.04
N GLU A 155 22.61 -6.80 15.09
CA GLU A 155 22.15 -8.14 15.44
C GLU A 155 20.68 -8.22 15.84
N GLU A 156 20.14 -7.20 16.51
CA GLU A 156 18.73 -7.18 16.92
C GLU A 156 17.82 -7.15 15.69
N ARG A 157 18.21 -6.41 14.64
CA ARG A 157 17.51 -6.44 13.36
C ARG A 157 17.55 -7.82 12.71
N VAL A 158 18.68 -8.52 12.77
CA VAL A 158 18.80 -9.88 12.23
C VAL A 158 17.89 -10.85 12.98
N LYS A 159 17.89 -10.80 14.32
CA LYS A 159 17.05 -11.64 15.18
C LYS A 159 15.57 -11.38 14.92
N GLU A 160 15.16 -10.12 14.77
CA GLU A 160 13.77 -9.79 14.49
C GLU A 160 13.33 -10.32 13.12
N ILE A 161 14.14 -10.17 12.07
CA ILE A 161 13.83 -10.76 10.76
C ILE A 161 13.77 -12.30 10.84
N ALA A 162 14.67 -12.94 11.60
CA ALA A 162 14.63 -14.39 11.82
C ALA A 162 13.34 -14.81 12.55
N ARG A 163 12.92 -14.04 13.56
CA ARG A 163 11.65 -14.24 14.27
C ARG A 163 10.45 -14.08 13.34
N MET A 164 10.48 -13.11 12.43
CA MET A 164 9.42 -12.94 11.43
C MET A 164 9.34 -14.10 10.43
N LEU A 165 10.45 -14.81 10.18
CA LEU A 165 10.50 -15.96 9.26
C LEU A 165 9.98 -17.26 9.88
N ASP A 166 10.31 -17.54 11.14
CA ASP A 166 10.14 -18.87 11.76
C ASP A 166 9.45 -18.82 13.14
N GLY A 167 8.92 -17.64 13.51
CA GLY A 167 8.29 -17.42 14.79
C GLY A 167 9.29 -17.42 15.95
N SER A 168 8.92 -18.07 17.05
CA SER A 168 9.75 -18.10 18.27
C SER A 168 10.92 -19.09 18.21
N GLN A 169 10.97 -19.99 17.23
CA GLN A 169 12.03 -20.98 17.11
C GLN A 169 13.14 -20.46 16.19
N MET A 170 13.99 -19.58 16.73
CA MET A 170 15.16 -19.08 16.00
C MET A 170 16.25 -20.16 15.95
N SER A 171 16.40 -20.80 14.78
CA SER A 171 17.55 -21.68 14.49
C SER A 171 18.72 -20.91 13.87
N GLU A 172 19.92 -21.48 13.92
CA GLU A 172 21.08 -20.91 13.20
C GLU A 172 20.81 -20.76 11.69
N ILE A 173 20.03 -21.68 11.11
CA ILE A 173 19.66 -21.65 9.69
C ILE A 173 18.78 -20.42 9.41
N THR A 174 17.81 -20.17 10.28
CA THR A 174 16.88 -19.03 10.17
C THR A 174 17.64 -17.70 10.30
N ILE A 175 18.59 -17.60 11.23
CA ILE A 175 19.45 -16.42 11.39
C ILE A 175 20.30 -16.18 10.13
N ARG A 176 20.94 -17.23 9.58
CA ARG A 176 21.71 -17.10 8.33
C ARG A 176 20.84 -16.68 7.16
N HIS A 177 19.58 -17.14 7.11
CA HIS A 177 18.64 -16.71 6.07
C HIS A 177 18.28 -15.23 6.23
N ALA A 178 17.99 -14.76 7.45
CA ALA A 178 17.73 -13.36 7.75
C ALA A 178 18.90 -12.44 7.35
N GLN A 179 20.14 -12.83 7.67
CA GLN A 179 21.35 -12.10 7.25
C GLN A 179 21.45 -11.98 5.73
N LYS A 180 21.20 -13.08 5.01
CA LYS A 180 21.19 -13.07 3.53
C LYS A 180 20.10 -12.15 2.97
N MET A 181 18.93 -12.06 3.61
CA MET A 181 17.86 -11.17 3.17
C MET A 181 18.22 -9.69 3.39
N LEU A 182 18.85 -9.35 4.52
CA LEU A 182 19.27 -7.98 4.86
C LEU A 182 20.42 -7.47 3.98
N ASN A 183 21.27 -8.36 3.48
CA ASN A 183 22.42 -8.02 2.63
C ASN A 183 22.10 -7.95 1.13
N ARG A 184 20.82 -8.08 0.73
CA ARG A 184 20.38 -7.88 -0.65
C ARG A 184 20.07 -6.42 -0.92
#